data_AF-A0A7Y7PAA5-F1
#
_entry.id   AF-A0A7Y7PAA5-F1
#
_cell.length_a   1.000
_cell.length_b   1.000
_cell.length_c   1.000
_cell.angle_alpha   90.00
_cell.angle_beta   90.00
_cell.angle_gamma   90.00
#
_symmetry.space_group_name_H-M   'P 1'
#
loop_
_entity.id
_entity.type
_entity.pdbx_description
1 polymer ?
#
loop_
_entity_poly.entity_id
_entity_poly.type
_entity_poly.pdbx_seq_one_letter_code
_entity_poly.pdbx_strand_id
1 'polypeptide(L)'
;MEIEKEPRNYYDYFVQKVRIEQEKIKLNRNFDEFDIRTPFREYFKTFDCLEVEDGWQIDCYYAHSNTGGKPVIYVRKPDEDIDELLSRIDNKRYMYDHRIFEYCQSVNTIDHLKVTDIEKGLFQLLMLDMIGEDFAIYWHAGYGRKTMICSKRELYEISEKILDKERKSEIEKANDFPTIEESKDCITYRILTFNSWRGLAEESYSIKKAFPHKISLIEAKILVSYDCGLRY
;
A
#
# COMPACT_ATOMS: atom_id res chain seq x y z
N MET A 1 15.99 24.16 -7.43
CA MET A 1 15.08 23.04 -7.72
C MET A 1 13.74 23.47 -7.18
N GLU A 2 12.95 24.15 -8.01
CA GLU A 2 11.66 24.70 -7.63
C GLU A 2 10.67 23.56 -7.40
N ILE A 3 9.92 23.64 -6.30
CA ILE A 3 8.84 22.73 -5.97
C ILE A 3 7.74 22.96 -7.01
N GLU A 4 7.49 21.94 -7.84
CA GLU A 4 6.48 21.98 -8.90
C GLU A 4 5.07 22.20 -8.34
N LYS A 5 4.27 22.88 -9.16
CA LYS A 5 2.86 23.29 -9.01
C LYS A 5 1.98 22.19 -8.40
N GLU A 6 0.99 22.60 -7.61
CA GLU A 6 -0.07 21.76 -7.02
C GLU A 6 -0.53 20.61 -7.95
N PRO A 7 -0.69 19.37 -7.44
CA PRO A 7 -1.13 18.26 -8.29
C PRO A 7 -2.53 18.50 -8.84
N ARG A 8 -2.71 18.14 -10.11
CA ARG A 8 -3.95 18.39 -10.89
C ARG A 8 -5.17 17.59 -10.42
N ASN A 9 -5.03 16.62 -9.51
CA ASN A 9 -6.14 15.96 -8.82
C ASN A 9 -5.70 15.48 -7.42
N TYR A 10 -6.66 15.34 -6.49
CA TYR A 10 -6.41 14.92 -5.11
C TYR A 10 -5.71 13.55 -5.02
N TYR A 11 -6.02 12.63 -5.93
CA TYR A 11 -5.53 11.25 -5.91
C TYR A 11 -4.02 11.16 -6.13
N ASP A 12 -3.50 11.84 -7.16
CA ASP A 12 -2.06 11.94 -7.40
C ASP A 12 -1.37 12.64 -6.23
N TYR A 13 -1.91 13.76 -5.76
CA TYR A 13 -1.37 14.44 -4.57
C TYR A 13 -1.24 13.49 -3.38
N PHE A 14 -2.30 12.74 -3.08
CA PHE A 14 -2.31 11.84 -1.94
C PHE A 14 -1.31 10.69 -2.10
N VAL A 15 -1.22 10.10 -3.30
CA VAL A 15 -0.24 9.05 -3.62
C VAL A 15 1.19 9.56 -3.44
N GLN A 16 1.51 10.77 -3.95
CA GLN A 16 2.83 11.37 -3.74
C GLN A 16 3.11 11.63 -2.27
N LYS A 17 2.13 12.17 -1.53
CA LYS A 17 2.25 12.45 -0.08
C LYS A 17 2.59 11.18 0.69
N VAL A 18 1.84 10.09 0.46
CA VAL A 18 2.08 8.78 1.10
C VAL A 18 3.51 8.29 0.82
N ARG A 19 3.97 8.34 -0.43
CA ARG A 19 5.32 7.89 -0.79
C ARG A 19 6.42 8.71 -0.14
N ILE A 20 6.26 10.03 -0.10
CA ILE A 20 7.21 10.93 0.56
C ILE A 20 7.35 10.56 2.04
N GLU A 21 6.25 10.24 2.73
CA GLU A 21 6.31 9.80 4.13
C GLU A 21 6.92 8.40 4.27
N GLN A 22 6.61 7.46 3.37
CA GLN A 22 7.23 6.13 3.35
C GLN A 22 8.76 6.20 3.19
N GLU A 23 9.27 7.11 2.35
CA GLU A 23 10.71 7.30 2.12
C GLU A 23 11.45 7.84 3.36
N LYS A 24 10.75 8.49 4.29
CA LYS A 24 11.34 8.95 5.56
C LYS A 24 11.57 7.79 6.53
N ILE A 25 10.81 6.70 6.42
CA ILE A 25 10.93 5.53 7.29
C ILE A 25 11.94 4.56 6.70
N LYS A 26 13.20 4.67 7.13
CA LYS A 26 14.31 3.85 6.66
C LYS A 26 14.80 2.92 7.75
N LEU A 27 15.03 1.66 7.38
CA LEU A 27 15.71 0.70 8.26
C LEU A 27 17.11 1.20 8.61
N ASN A 28 17.44 1.17 9.90
CA ASN A 28 18.83 1.19 10.31
C ASN A 28 19.48 -0.15 9.92
N ARG A 29 20.75 -0.13 9.49
CA ARG A 29 21.51 -1.35 9.15
C ARG A 29 21.70 -2.28 10.36
N ASN A 30 21.61 -1.74 11.57
CA ASN A 30 21.56 -2.50 12.81
C ASN A 30 20.10 -2.84 13.11
N PHE A 31 19.65 -4.01 12.67
CA PHE A 31 18.28 -4.51 12.86
C PHE A 31 17.90 -4.71 14.33
N ASP A 32 18.89 -4.78 15.22
CA ASP A 32 18.69 -5.07 16.65
C ASP A 32 18.02 -3.92 17.43
N GLU A 33 17.93 -2.71 16.86
CA GLU A 33 17.38 -1.52 17.54
C GLU A 33 16.34 -0.74 16.71
N PHE A 34 15.82 -1.34 15.62
CA PHE A 34 14.93 -0.58 14.73
C PHE A 34 13.48 -0.53 15.24
N ASP A 35 13.11 0.55 15.95
CA ASP A 35 11.72 0.87 16.26
C ASP A 35 11.01 1.48 15.04
N ILE A 36 10.09 0.71 14.46
CA ILE A 36 9.23 1.15 13.36
C ILE A 36 7.88 1.73 13.85
N ARG A 37 7.50 1.50 15.11
CA ARG A 37 6.18 1.88 15.65
C ARG A 37 6.04 3.40 15.72
N THR A 38 7.07 4.10 16.21
CA THR A 38 7.05 5.56 16.33
C THR A 38 6.96 6.25 14.95
N PRO A 39 7.82 5.93 13.96
CA PRO A 39 7.67 6.47 12.61
C PRO A 39 6.33 6.09 11.95
N PHE A 40 5.83 4.88 12.18
CA PHE A 40 4.53 4.44 11.65
C PHE A 40 3.39 5.32 12.14
N ARG A 41 3.35 5.68 13.43
CA ARG A 41 2.28 6.54 13.98
C ARG A 41 2.22 7.91 13.30
N GLU A 42 3.38 8.49 13.00
CA GLU A 42 3.43 9.76 12.26
C GLU A 42 3.02 9.56 10.79
N TYR A 43 3.45 8.48 10.16
CA TYR A 43 3.02 8.12 8.81
C TYR A 43 1.51 7.89 8.70
N PHE A 44 0.89 7.19 9.65
CA PHE A 44 -0.54 6.91 9.64
C PHE A 44 -1.39 8.19 9.72
N LYS A 45 -0.91 9.26 10.36
CA LYS A 45 -1.58 10.58 10.34
C LYS A 45 -1.71 11.19 8.94
N THR A 46 -0.97 10.68 7.96
CA THR A 46 -1.13 11.06 6.54
C THR A 46 -2.50 10.70 6.01
N PHE A 47 -3.07 9.61 6.52
CA PHE A 47 -4.40 9.09 6.22
C PHE A 47 -5.44 9.80 7.10
N ASP A 48 -5.55 11.11 6.93
CA ASP A 48 -6.39 12.00 7.75
C ASP A 48 -7.91 11.79 7.61
N CYS A 49 -8.34 10.94 6.68
CA CYS A 49 -9.73 10.56 6.51
C CYS A 49 -10.03 9.14 7.05
N LEU A 50 -9.05 8.50 7.73
CA LEU A 50 -9.20 7.18 8.35
C LEU A 50 -9.17 7.29 9.87
N GLU A 51 -10.14 6.66 10.52
CA GLU A 51 -10.23 6.53 11.97
C GLU A 51 -10.28 5.06 12.37
N VAL A 52 -9.59 4.70 13.44
CA VAL A 52 -9.66 3.34 13.99
C VAL A 52 -11.00 3.16 14.71
N GLU A 53 -11.64 2.00 14.54
CA GLU A 53 -12.87 1.66 15.24
C GLU A 53 -12.71 1.77 16.77
N ASP A 54 -13.77 2.20 17.46
CA ASP A 54 -13.78 2.34 18.91
C ASP A 54 -13.41 1.02 19.60
N GLY A 55 -12.51 1.12 20.58
CA GLY A 55 -12.00 -0.05 21.30
C GLY A 55 -10.97 -0.86 20.50
N TRP A 56 -10.42 -0.31 19.43
CA TRP A 56 -9.26 -0.83 18.71
C TRP A 56 -8.15 0.22 18.64
N GLN A 57 -6.93 -0.23 18.40
CA GLN A 57 -5.79 0.62 18.07
C GLN A 57 -5.07 0.03 16.85
N ILE A 58 -4.49 0.91 16.03
CA ILE A 58 -3.63 0.51 14.91
C ILE A 58 -2.16 0.62 15.33
N ASP A 59 -1.36 -0.36 14.93
CA ASP A 59 0.05 -0.45 15.24
C ASP A 59 0.81 -1.11 14.08
N CYS A 60 2.13 -1.16 14.18
CA CYS A 60 2.99 -1.73 13.14
C CYS A 60 4.01 -2.68 13.77
N TYR A 61 4.21 -3.83 13.12
CA TYR A 61 5.24 -4.79 13.48
C TYR A 61 6.21 -4.96 12.33
N TYR A 62 7.51 -5.03 12.59
CA TYR A 62 8.48 -5.29 11.55
C TYR A 62 8.76 -6.80 11.43
N ALA A 63 8.14 -7.44 10.44
CA ALA A 63 8.34 -8.85 10.17
C ALA A 63 9.66 -9.06 9.40
N HIS A 64 10.68 -9.54 10.10
CA HIS A 64 12.02 -9.74 9.55
C HIS A 64 12.41 -11.21 9.43
N SER A 65 13.17 -11.53 8.39
CA SER A 65 13.84 -12.80 8.15
C SER A 65 15.17 -12.57 7.41
N ASN A 66 16.03 -13.59 7.31
CA ASN A 66 17.30 -13.49 6.57
C ASN A 66 17.12 -13.17 5.07
N THR A 67 15.98 -13.50 4.48
CA THR A 67 15.73 -13.32 3.04
C THR A 67 14.89 -12.09 2.74
N GLY A 68 14.32 -11.44 3.74
CA GLY A 68 13.57 -10.22 3.54
C GLY A 68 12.89 -9.75 4.82
N GLY A 69 12.41 -8.51 4.78
CA GLY A 69 11.64 -7.96 5.88
C GLY A 69 10.74 -6.82 5.42
N LYS A 70 9.59 -6.68 6.06
CA LYS A 70 8.63 -5.63 5.78
C LYS A 70 7.82 -5.27 7.03
N PRO A 71 7.30 -4.03 7.11
CA PRO A 71 6.27 -3.72 8.07
C PRO A 71 5.02 -4.55 7.81
N VAL A 72 4.28 -4.81 8.87
CA VAL A 72 2.94 -5.38 8.87
C VAL A 72 2.09 -4.44 9.70
N ILE A 73 1.09 -3.84 9.07
CA ILE A 73 0.15 -2.94 9.75
C ILE A 73 -1.02 -3.77 10.26
N TYR A 74 -1.30 -3.65 11.56
CA TYR A 74 -2.33 -4.44 12.21
C TYR A 74 -3.15 -3.61 13.18
N VAL A 75 -4.36 -4.08 13.49
CA VAL A 75 -5.17 -3.56 14.58
C VAL A 75 -5.21 -4.56 15.73
N ARG A 76 -5.29 -4.06 16.96
CA ARG A 76 -5.43 -4.87 18.17
C ARG A 76 -6.31 -4.19 19.20
N LYS A 77 -6.74 -4.91 20.23
CA LYS A 77 -7.35 -4.29 21.42
C LYS A 77 -6.31 -3.51 22.23
N PRO A 78 -6.68 -2.43 22.93
CA PRO A 78 -5.79 -1.63 23.78
C PRO A 78 -4.95 -2.43 24.79
N ASP A 79 -5.57 -3.47 25.36
CA ASP A 79 -5.04 -4.32 26.42
C ASP A 79 -4.35 -5.60 25.91
N GLU A 80 -4.40 -5.88 24.61
CA GLU A 80 -3.63 -6.99 24.02
C GLU A 80 -2.14 -6.65 24.03
N ASP A 81 -1.36 -7.44 24.78
CA ASP A 81 0.09 -7.41 24.72
C ASP A 81 0.55 -8.14 23.45
N ILE A 82 0.96 -7.36 22.45
CA ILE A 82 1.47 -7.91 21.20
C ILE A 82 2.81 -8.61 21.41
N ASP A 83 3.63 -8.12 22.34
CA ASP A 83 4.91 -8.75 22.61
C ASP A 83 4.65 -10.10 23.28
N GLU A 84 3.61 -10.27 24.11
CA GLU A 84 3.13 -11.57 24.61
C GLU A 84 2.60 -12.46 23.48
N LEU A 85 1.73 -11.95 22.60
CA LEU A 85 1.22 -12.68 21.42
C LEU A 85 2.36 -13.20 20.54
N LEU A 86 3.41 -12.40 20.41
CA LEU A 86 4.60 -12.69 19.63
C LEU A 86 5.73 -13.34 20.46
N SER A 87 5.61 -13.49 21.79
CA SER A 87 6.70 -13.91 22.72
C SER A 87 7.10 -15.38 22.69
N ARG A 88 6.61 -16.17 21.73
CA ARG A 88 7.10 -17.55 21.48
C ARG A 88 8.01 -17.66 20.25
N ILE A 89 8.88 -16.67 20.05
CA ILE A 89 9.96 -16.77 19.06
C ILE A 89 11.29 -16.71 19.76
N ASP A 90 11.83 -17.92 19.96
CA ASP A 90 13.27 -18.13 19.94
C ASP A 90 13.79 -17.56 18.61
N ASN A 91 14.84 -16.76 18.72
CA ASN A 91 15.50 -15.96 17.69
C ASN A 91 16.21 -16.84 16.64
N LYS A 92 15.55 -17.90 16.16
CA LYS A 92 16.06 -18.82 15.14
C LYS A 92 15.76 -18.26 13.76
N ARG A 93 16.40 -17.12 13.47
CA ARG A 93 17.07 -16.70 12.22
C ARG A 93 16.49 -17.06 10.83
N TYR A 94 15.40 -17.80 10.64
CA TYR A 94 15.15 -18.50 9.37
C TYR A 94 13.70 -18.52 8.87
N MET A 95 12.70 -18.04 9.61
CA MET A 95 11.33 -17.95 9.12
C MET A 95 10.65 -16.65 9.55
N TYR A 96 9.84 -16.08 8.66
CA TYR A 96 8.91 -15.01 9.00
C TYR A 96 8.06 -15.42 10.21
N ASP A 97 7.72 -14.48 11.10
CA ASP A 97 6.74 -14.76 12.14
C ASP A 97 5.38 -14.99 11.48
N HIS A 98 5.03 -16.25 11.21
CA HIS A 98 3.75 -16.59 10.60
C HIS A 98 2.56 -16.14 11.46
N ARG A 99 2.74 -15.97 12.77
CA ARG A 99 1.66 -15.65 13.70
C ARG A 99 1.17 -14.22 13.54
N ILE A 100 2.04 -13.26 13.21
CA ILE A 100 1.56 -11.90 12.92
C ILE A 100 0.68 -11.91 11.66
N PHE A 101 1.03 -12.70 10.65
CA PHE A 101 0.21 -12.84 9.43
C PHE A 101 -1.10 -13.56 9.69
N GLU A 102 -1.10 -14.65 10.48
CA GLU A 102 -2.31 -15.36 10.90
C GLU A 102 -3.23 -14.46 11.73
N TYR A 103 -2.67 -13.70 12.66
CA TYR A 103 -3.40 -12.71 13.46
C TYR A 103 -4.05 -11.66 12.55
N CYS A 104 -3.28 -11.05 11.65
CA CYS A 104 -3.80 -10.07 10.69
C CYS A 104 -4.90 -10.66 9.81
N GLN A 105 -4.80 -11.92 9.39
CA GLN A 105 -5.87 -12.60 8.65
C GLN A 105 -7.13 -12.82 9.48
N SER A 106 -6.98 -13.09 10.79
CA SER A 106 -8.12 -13.35 11.68
C SER A 106 -8.91 -12.10 12.04
N VAL A 107 -8.22 -10.96 12.18
CA VAL A 107 -8.83 -9.69 12.59
C VAL A 107 -9.18 -8.81 11.39
N ASN A 108 -8.38 -8.88 10.32
CA ASN A 108 -8.45 -8.03 9.13
C ASN A 108 -8.41 -6.52 9.46
N THR A 109 -7.21 -5.95 9.44
CA THR A 109 -6.92 -4.54 9.74
C THR A 109 -7.89 -3.56 9.06
N ILE A 110 -8.20 -3.78 7.78
CA ILE A 110 -9.03 -2.87 6.98
C ILE A 110 -10.47 -2.81 7.52
N ASP A 111 -10.99 -3.91 8.08
CA ASP A 111 -12.36 -3.99 8.59
C ASP A 111 -12.58 -3.11 9.83
N HIS A 112 -11.51 -2.64 10.46
CA HIS A 112 -11.54 -1.81 11.66
C HIS A 112 -11.17 -0.34 11.40
N LEU A 113 -11.16 0.08 10.13
CA LEU A 113 -10.90 1.47 9.74
C LEU A 113 -12.18 2.10 9.22
N LYS A 114 -12.68 3.10 9.95
CA LYS A 114 -13.81 3.95 9.57
C LYS A 114 -13.30 5.08 8.66
N VAL A 115 -14.15 5.53 7.73
CA VAL A 115 -13.87 6.71 6.92
C VAL A 115 -14.71 7.91 7.38
N THR A 116 -14.07 9.07 7.53
CA THR A 116 -14.76 10.31 7.96
C THR A 116 -15.27 11.13 6.77
N ASP A 117 -14.64 10.96 5.61
CA ASP A 117 -15.03 11.50 4.31
C ASP A 117 -15.11 10.33 3.33
N ILE A 118 -16.29 10.05 2.77
CA ILE A 118 -16.51 8.88 1.90
C ILE A 118 -15.73 8.99 0.59
N GLU A 119 -15.62 10.19 0.01
CA GLU A 119 -14.97 10.37 -1.29
C GLU A 119 -13.45 10.19 -1.16
N LYS A 120 -12.86 10.89 -0.18
CA LYS A 120 -11.41 10.86 0.06
C LYS A 120 -11.00 9.62 0.83
N GLY A 121 -11.70 9.30 1.91
CA GLY A 121 -11.35 8.25 2.85
C GLY A 121 -11.39 6.85 2.26
N LEU A 122 -12.33 6.55 1.35
CA LEU A 122 -12.32 5.25 0.68
C LEU A 122 -11.11 5.08 -0.26
N PHE A 123 -10.62 6.17 -0.87
CA PHE A 123 -9.37 6.13 -1.62
C PHE A 123 -8.15 5.97 -0.71
N GLN A 124 -8.12 6.68 0.42
CA GLN A 124 -7.08 6.52 1.44
C GLN A 124 -7.04 5.08 1.97
N LEU A 125 -8.20 4.45 2.18
CA LEU A 125 -8.33 3.06 2.59
C LEU A 125 -7.78 2.10 1.55
N LEU A 126 -8.12 2.29 0.27
CA LEU A 126 -7.57 1.50 -0.85
C LEU A 126 -6.04 1.64 -0.94
N MET A 127 -5.53 2.85 -0.75
CA MET A 127 -4.10 3.12 -0.72
C MET A 127 -3.39 2.39 0.43
N LEU A 128 -3.99 2.39 1.62
CA LEU A 128 -3.45 1.68 2.77
C LEU A 128 -3.46 0.15 2.55
N ASP A 129 -4.54 -0.40 2.01
CA ASP A 129 -4.65 -1.83 1.69
C ASP A 129 -3.62 -2.27 0.63
N MET A 130 -3.40 -1.44 -0.40
CA MET A 130 -2.56 -1.81 -1.52
C MET A 130 -1.08 -1.58 -1.29
N ILE A 131 -0.73 -0.42 -0.74
CA ILE A 131 0.66 0.03 -0.59
C ILE A 131 0.92 0.66 0.77
N GLY A 132 0.05 0.45 1.77
CA GLY A 132 0.24 1.02 3.10
C GLY A 132 1.54 0.57 3.77
N GLU A 133 1.96 -0.65 3.49
CA GLU A 133 3.16 -1.30 4.07
C GLU A 133 4.45 -1.07 3.28
N ASP A 134 4.45 -0.17 2.29
CA ASP A 134 5.55 -0.02 1.32
C ASP A 134 6.72 0.86 1.81
N PHE A 135 7.05 0.76 3.11
CA PHE A 135 8.14 1.47 3.77
C PHE A 135 9.08 0.50 4.50
N ALA A 136 10.30 0.95 4.83
CA ALA A 136 11.27 0.12 5.53
C ALA A 136 11.44 -1.31 4.97
N ILE A 137 11.36 -1.49 3.65
CA ILE A 137 11.41 -2.80 3.01
C ILE A 137 12.87 -3.29 2.92
N TYR A 138 13.11 -4.54 3.30
CA TYR A 138 14.42 -5.20 3.24
C TYR A 138 14.48 -6.34 2.22
N TRP A 139 15.53 -6.31 1.39
CA TRP A 139 15.95 -7.37 0.48
C TRP A 139 14.81 -7.92 -0.39
N HIS A 140 14.54 -9.23 -0.37
CA HIS A 140 13.63 -9.87 -1.33
C HIS A 140 12.16 -9.50 -1.08
N ALA A 141 11.82 -8.92 0.08
CA ALA A 141 10.47 -8.40 0.32
C ALA A 141 10.10 -7.27 -0.66
N GLY A 142 11.09 -6.57 -1.24
CA GLY A 142 10.87 -5.51 -2.23
C GLY A 142 10.48 -5.98 -3.62
N TYR A 143 10.63 -7.27 -3.93
CA TYR A 143 10.36 -7.79 -5.27
C TYR A 143 8.89 -7.68 -5.67
N GLY A 144 7.98 -7.84 -4.71
CA GLY A 144 6.54 -7.78 -4.94
C GLY A 144 5.94 -6.37 -4.97
N ARG A 145 6.74 -5.30 -4.79
CA ARG A 145 6.21 -3.94 -4.66
C ARG A 145 5.37 -3.54 -5.86
N LYS A 146 4.27 -2.86 -5.57
CA LYS A 146 3.33 -2.36 -6.55
C LYS A 146 3.33 -0.84 -6.49
N THR A 147 3.38 -0.20 -7.65
CA THR A 147 3.29 1.25 -7.79
C THR A 147 1.90 1.60 -8.29
N MET A 148 1.10 2.33 -7.51
CA MET A 148 -0.15 2.91 -7.98
C MET A 148 0.12 4.14 -8.86
N ILE A 149 -0.47 4.25 -10.03
CA ILE A 149 -0.19 5.32 -10.98
C ILE A 149 -1.44 6.20 -11.09
N CYS A 150 -1.34 7.43 -10.61
CA CYS A 150 -2.45 8.39 -10.57
C CYS A 150 -2.20 9.68 -11.36
N SER A 151 -1.07 9.75 -12.07
CA SER A 151 -0.80 10.85 -12.99
C SER A 151 -0.14 10.40 -14.29
N LYS A 152 -0.39 11.19 -15.33
CA LYS A 152 0.24 11.03 -16.64
C LYS A 152 1.77 11.09 -16.56
N ARG A 153 2.31 11.90 -15.65
CA ARG A 153 3.77 12.02 -15.44
C ARG A 153 4.36 10.68 -15.00
N GLU A 154 3.78 10.06 -13.98
CA GLU A 154 4.22 8.75 -13.50
C GLU A 154 4.05 7.65 -14.55
N LEU A 155 2.91 7.67 -15.25
CA LEU A 155 2.66 6.72 -16.33
C LEU A 155 3.74 6.85 -17.42
N TYR A 156 4.12 8.07 -17.77
CA TYR A 156 5.19 8.35 -18.72
C TYR A 156 6.55 7.84 -18.20
N GLU A 157 6.92 8.15 -16.96
CA GLU A 157 8.17 7.69 -16.34
C GLU A 157 8.29 6.16 -16.30
N ILE A 158 7.18 5.46 -16.06
CA ILE A 158 7.15 3.99 -16.10
C ILE A 158 7.22 3.52 -17.55
N SER A 159 6.47 4.13 -18.46
CA SER A 159 6.45 3.77 -19.88
C SER A 159 7.84 3.87 -20.53
N GLU A 160 8.65 4.85 -20.14
CA GLU A 160 10.04 5.00 -20.60
C GLU A 160 10.93 3.83 -20.17
N LYS A 161 10.60 3.17 -19.05
CA LYS A 161 11.36 2.03 -18.53
C LYS A 161 10.96 0.69 -19.16
N ILE A 162 9.71 0.55 -19.61
CA ILE A 162 9.14 -0.77 -19.95
C ILE A 162 8.62 -0.90 -21.39
N LEU A 163 8.49 0.19 -22.15
CA LEU A 163 7.89 0.16 -23.49
C LEU A 163 8.86 0.53 -24.60
N ASP A 164 8.65 -0.11 -25.76
CA ASP A 164 9.13 0.43 -27.04
C ASP A 164 8.29 1.64 -27.51
N LYS A 165 8.74 2.31 -28.57
CA LYS A 165 8.09 3.55 -29.07
C LYS A 165 6.65 3.35 -29.52
N GLU A 166 6.28 2.15 -30.00
CA GLU A 166 4.95 1.89 -30.59
C GLU A 166 3.90 1.75 -29.48
N ARG A 167 4.22 1.00 -28.42
CA ARG A 167 3.35 0.79 -27.25
C ARG A 167 3.19 2.04 -26.38
N LYS A 168 4.15 2.96 -26.38
CA LYS A 168 4.01 4.27 -25.69
C LYS A 168 2.78 5.05 -26.16
N SER A 169 2.51 5.03 -27.46
CA SER A 169 1.38 5.77 -28.05
C SER A 169 0.01 5.25 -27.65
N GLU A 170 -0.09 3.98 -27.23
CA GLU A 170 -1.34 3.36 -26.77
C GLU A 170 -1.65 3.75 -25.32
N ILE A 171 -0.61 3.77 -24.47
CA ILE A 171 -0.73 4.12 -23.05
C ILE A 171 -0.91 5.63 -22.85
N GLU A 172 -0.33 6.46 -23.71
CA GLU A 172 -0.50 7.93 -23.68
C GLU A 172 -1.95 8.40 -23.94
N LYS A 173 -2.80 7.55 -24.53
CA LYS A 173 -4.23 7.82 -24.74
C LYS A 173 -5.06 7.62 -23.46
N ALA A 174 -4.50 6.95 -22.46
CA ALA A 174 -5.15 6.62 -21.19
C ALA A 174 -4.94 7.80 -20.20
N ASN A 175 -5.71 8.88 -20.37
CA ASN A 175 -5.40 10.17 -19.71
C ASN A 175 -5.98 10.37 -18.29
N ASP A 176 -6.96 9.57 -17.85
CA ASP A 176 -7.80 9.95 -16.69
C ASP A 176 -7.83 8.87 -15.57
N PHE A 177 -6.67 8.57 -14.98
CA PHE A 177 -6.56 7.66 -13.84
C PHE A 177 -6.26 8.41 -12.52
N PRO A 178 -6.87 8.00 -11.38
CA PRO A 178 -7.91 6.99 -11.30
C PRO A 178 -9.23 7.47 -11.95
N THR A 179 -9.97 6.55 -12.57
CA THR A 179 -11.37 6.80 -12.94
C THR A 179 -12.27 6.32 -11.80
N ILE A 180 -13.30 7.10 -11.47
CA ILE A 180 -14.14 6.85 -10.30
C ILE A 180 -15.59 6.80 -10.75
N GLU A 181 -16.25 5.71 -10.39
CA GLU A 181 -17.67 5.51 -10.63
C GLU A 181 -18.37 5.36 -9.28
N GLU A 182 -19.27 6.30 -8.97
CA GLU A 182 -20.03 6.28 -7.74
C GLU A 182 -21.42 5.68 -7.98
N SER A 183 -21.79 4.74 -7.11
CA SER A 183 -23.17 4.22 -7.02
C SER A 183 -23.75 4.52 -5.63
N LYS A 184 -25.00 4.10 -5.41
CA LYS A 184 -25.65 4.28 -4.11
C LYS A 184 -24.87 3.62 -2.96
N ASP A 185 -24.35 2.42 -3.17
CA ASP A 185 -23.82 1.57 -2.09
C ASP A 185 -22.29 1.36 -2.15
N CYS A 186 -21.65 1.69 -3.27
CA CYS A 186 -20.21 1.55 -3.45
C CYS A 186 -19.60 2.65 -4.31
N ILE A 187 -18.29 2.83 -4.15
CA ILE A 187 -17.43 3.54 -5.08
C ILE A 187 -16.55 2.51 -5.79
N THR A 188 -16.43 2.63 -7.11
CA THR A 188 -15.52 1.82 -7.92
C THR A 188 -14.36 2.68 -8.38
N TYR A 189 -13.14 2.26 -8.03
CA TYR A 189 -11.90 2.88 -8.47
C TYR A 189 -11.28 2.03 -9.57
N ARG A 190 -10.99 2.65 -10.71
CA ARG A 190 -10.14 2.07 -11.74
C ARG A 190 -8.79 2.75 -11.70
N ILE A 191 -7.75 1.99 -11.39
CA ILE A 191 -6.39 2.49 -11.19
C ILE A 191 -5.43 1.78 -12.14
N LEU A 192 -4.34 2.45 -12.46
CA LEU A 192 -3.20 1.81 -13.07
C LEU A 192 -2.22 1.39 -11.98
N THR A 193 -1.64 0.20 -12.13
CA THR A 193 -0.61 -0.30 -11.24
C THR A 193 0.55 -0.85 -12.05
N PHE A 194 1.76 -0.72 -11.51
CA PHE A 194 2.95 -1.32 -12.09
C PHE A 194 3.64 -2.21 -11.06
N ASN A 195 4.08 -3.38 -11.50
CA ASN A 195 4.90 -4.28 -10.72
C ASN A 195 5.98 -4.90 -11.62
N SER A 196 7.21 -5.04 -11.11
CA SER A 196 8.36 -5.50 -11.91
C SER A 196 8.27 -6.95 -12.41
N TRP A 197 7.30 -7.74 -11.95
CA TRP A 197 7.08 -9.13 -12.39
C TRP A 197 5.89 -9.30 -13.33
N ARG A 198 4.90 -8.40 -13.24
CA ARG A 198 3.65 -8.49 -14.03
C ARG A 198 3.55 -7.41 -15.10
N GLY A 199 4.24 -6.29 -14.90
CA GLY A 199 4.18 -5.10 -15.75
C GLY A 199 3.06 -4.14 -15.36
N LEU A 200 2.58 -3.41 -16.36
CA LEU A 200 1.52 -2.42 -16.21
C LEU A 200 0.16 -3.11 -16.29
N ALA A 201 -0.67 -2.92 -15.29
CA ALA A 201 -2.02 -3.45 -15.22
C ALA A 201 -3.03 -2.34 -14.91
N GLU A 202 -4.23 -2.50 -15.46
CA GLU A 202 -5.42 -1.78 -15.03
C GLU A 202 -6.16 -2.66 -14.02
N GLU A 203 -6.48 -2.12 -12.86
CA GLU A 203 -7.19 -2.83 -11.81
C GLU A 203 -8.42 -2.03 -11.37
N SER A 204 -9.54 -2.73 -11.27
CA SER A 204 -10.82 -2.15 -10.82
C SER A 204 -11.19 -2.71 -9.46
N TYR A 205 -11.43 -1.82 -8.50
CA TYR A 205 -11.79 -2.14 -7.12
C TYR A 205 -13.16 -1.54 -6.78
N SER A 206 -14.06 -2.35 -6.23
CA SER A 206 -15.30 -1.84 -5.61
C SER A 206 -15.12 -1.75 -4.11
N ILE A 207 -15.53 -0.64 -3.51
CA ILE A 207 -15.47 -0.43 -2.06
C ILE A 207 -16.86 -0.05 -1.56
N LYS A 208 -17.37 -0.80 -0.58
CA LYS A 208 -18.67 -0.49 0.04
C LYS A 208 -18.59 0.82 0.83
N LYS A 209 -19.62 1.67 0.68
CA LYS A 209 -19.74 2.90 1.47
C LYS A 209 -20.10 2.62 2.93
N ALA A 210 -20.83 1.54 3.20
CA ALA A 210 -21.13 1.12 4.55
C ALA A 210 -19.89 0.50 5.21
N PHE A 211 -19.60 0.90 6.44
CA PHE A 211 -18.62 0.23 7.32
C PHE A 211 -19.00 -1.27 7.45
N PRO A 212 -18.05 -2.22 7.30
CA PRO A 212 -16.59 -2.10 7.37
C PRO A 212 -15.89 -1.83 6.02
N HIS A 213 -16.54 -1.14 5.08
CA HIS A 213 -15.93 -0.68 3.83
C HIS A 213 -15.25 -1.77 2.98
N LYS A 214 -15.89 -2.94 2.89
CA LYS A 214 -15.35 -4.10 2.16
C LYS A 214 -14.81 -3.72 0.78
N ILE A 215 -13.51 -3.95 0.59
CA ILE A 215 -12.80 -3.79 -0.68
C ILE A 215 -12.90 -5.10 -1.46
N SER A 216 -13.15 -5.02 -2.77
CA SER A 216 -13.21 -6.18 -3.64
C SER A 216 -12.56 -5.86 -4.99
N LEU A 217 -11.59 -6.67 -5.39
CA LEU A 217 -11.06 -6.64 -6.76
C LEU A 217 -12.15 -7.17 -7.72
N ILE A 218 -12.55 -6.34 -8.67
CA ILE A 218 -13.51 -6.69 -9.72
C ILE A 218 -12.77 -7.33 -10.89
N GLU A 219 -11.71 -6.66 -11.34
CA GLU A 219 -10.96 -7.04 -12.53
C GLU A 219 -9.50 -6.58 -12.41
N ALA A 220 -8.58 -7.40 -12.91
CA ALA A 220 -7.18 -7.03 -13.11
C ALA A 220 -6.77 -7.43 -14.53
N LYS A 221 -6.53 -6.44 -15.38
CA LYS A 221 -6.15 -6.61 -16.77
C LYS A 221 -4.71 -6.15 -16.98
N ILE A 222 -3.84 -7.07 -17.37
CA ILE A 222 -2.47 -6.71 -17.77
C ILE A 222 -2.55 -5.96 -19.10
N LEU A 223 -2.11 -4.70 -19.09
CA LEU A 223 -2.03 -3.87 -20.29
C LEU A 223 -0.72 -4.12 -21.03
N VAL A 224 0.38 -4.18 -20.27
CA VAL A 224 1.70 -4.52 -20.81
C VAL A 224 2.42 -5.44 -19.83
N SER A 225 2.72 -6.65 -20.28
CA SER A 225 3.57 -7.57 -19.54
C SER A 225 5.01 -7.05 -19.46
N TYR A 226 5.62 -7.17 -18.30
CA TYR A 226 7.04 -6.87 -18.10
C TYR A 226 7.68 -8.00 -17.32
N ASP A 227 8.85 -8.44 -17.78
CA ASP A 227 9.70 -9.43 -17.11
C ASP A 227 11.01 -8.73 -16.73
N CYS A 228 11.25 -8.58 -15.43
CA CYS A 228 12.49 -7.99 -14.91
C CYS A 228 13.73 -8.88 -15.11
N GLY A 229 13.57 -10.10 -15.64
CA GLY A 229 14.67 -11.02 -15.96
C GLY A 229 15.25 -11.75 -14.75
N LEU A 230 14.70 -11.54 -13.55
CA LEU A 230 15.09 -12.27 -12.36
C LEU A 230 14.58 -13.71 -12.43
N ARG A 231 15.52 -14.66 -12.52
CA ARG A 231 15.25 -16.10 -12.41
C ARG A 231 15.63 -16.55 -11.00
N TYR A 232 14.68 -17.14 -10.29
CA TYR A 232 14.86 -17.73 -8.95
C TYR A 232 15.42 -19.16 -9.04
#